data_AF-A0A261DAZ0-F1
#
_entry.id   AF-A0A261DAZ0-F1
#
_cell.length_a   1.000
_cell.length_b   1.000
_cell.length_c   1.000
_cell.angle_alpha   90.00
_cell.angle_beta   90.00
_cell.angle_gamma   90.00
#
_symmetry.space_group_name_H-M   'P 1'
#
loop_
_entity.id
_entity.type
_entity.pdbx_description
1 polymer ?
#
loop_
_entity_poly.entity_id
_entity_poly.type
_entity_poly.pdbx_seq_one_letter_code
_entity_poly.pdbx_strand_id
1 'polypeptide(L)'
;MAKSELGLGKLDQASEHINQAISIFLADERRNPKDADYSEGPYLAASYVVQGDILFAQDNVKVAIEYYNKAYSIYHYLYRDNRKNVAQVSDLYSQGAKASCKAKNLHSYKFFGKPQIKEFGINHPNTLSMFEYCKQYDMDLWAKEK
;
A
#
# COMPACT_ATOMS: atom_id res chain seq x y z
N MET A 1 12.96 -9.35 5.64
CA MET A 1 13.53 -8.84 6.90
C MET A 1 12.67 -7.70 7.45
N ALA A 2 12.60 -6.55 6.78
CA ALA A 2 11.80 -5.39 7.23
C ALA A 2 10.33 -5.68 7.59
N LYS A 3 9.57 -6.38 6.74
CA LYS A 3 8.16 -6.73 7.05
C LYS A 3 8.01 -7.60 8.31
N SER A 4 8.96 -8.49 8.56
CA SER A 4 8.99 -9.34 9.76
C SER A 4 9.34 -8.53 11.01
N GLU A 5 10.31 -7.61 10.91
CA GLU A 5 10.71 -6.72 11.99
C GLU A 5 9.58 -5.76 12.39
N LEU A 6 8.85 -5.22 11.39
CA LEU A 6 7.63 -4.47 11.61
C LEU A 6 6.61 -5.28 12.41
N GLY A 7 6.37 -6.54 12.02
CA GLY A 7 5.46 -7.44 12.74
C GLY A 7 5.88 -7.72 14.19
N LEU A 8 7.16 -7.57 14.51
CA LEU A 8 7.72 -7.69 15.86
C LEU A 8 7.81 -6.33 16.60
N GLY A 9 7.32 -5.23 16.01
CA GLY A 9 7.38 -3.89 16.59
C GLY A 9 8.76 -3.23 16.54
N LYS A 10 9.73 -3.79 15.80
CA LYS A 10 11.11 -3.28 15.71
C LYS A 10 11.22 -2.21 14.62
N LEU A 11 10.54 -1.08 14.82
CA LEU A 11 10.33 -0.06 13.78
C LEU A 11 11.64 0.53 13.24
N ASP A 12 12.65 0.75 14.08
CA ASP A 12 13.93 1.31 13.65
C ASP A 12 14.68 0.37 12.71
N GLN A 13 14.76 -0.91 13.06
CA GLN A 13 15.39 -1.94 12.21
C GLN A 13 14.62 -2.14 10.90
N ALA A 14 13.29 -2.17 10.99
CA ALA A 14 12.43 -2.27 9.82
C ALA A 14 12.67 -1.10 8.86
N SER A 15 12.76 0.13 9.40
CA SER A 15 13.05 1.35 8.66
C SER A 15 14.44 1.33 8.00
N GLU A 16 15.47 0.91 8.73
CA GLU A 16 16.83 0.80 8.18
C GLU A 16 16.87 -0.16 6.99
N HIS A 17 16.39 -1.40 7.19
CA HIS A 17 16.46 -2.42 6.15
C HIS A 17 15.58 -2.10 4.94
N ILE A 18 14.42 -1.48 5.13
CA ILE A 18 13.57 -1.13 3.99
C ILE A 18 14.16 0.01 3.17
N ASN A 19 14.78 1.01 3.82
CA ASN A 19 15.45 2.11 3.12
C ASN A 19 16.65 1.60 2.31
N GLN A 20 17.43 0.67 2.87
CA GLN A 20 18.50 -0.02 2.14
C GLN A 20 17.95 -0.78 0.93
N ALA A 21 16.86 -1.54 1.09
CA ALA A 21 16.25 -2.28 -0.02
C ALA A 21 15.74 -1.37 -1.13
N ILE A 22 15.05 -0.27 -0.78
CA ILE A 22 14.58 0.74 -1.74
C ILE A 22 15.77 1.34 -2.49
N SER A 23 16.84 1.71 -1.79
CA SER A 23 18.06 2.27 -2.40
C SER A 23 18.69 1.31 -3.40
N ILE A 24 18.80 0.02 -3.05
CA ILE A 24 19.33 -1.01 -3.95
C ILE A 24 18.45 -1.16 -5.20
N PHE A 25 17.12 -1.23 -5.03
CA PHE A 25 16.21 -1.36 -6.17
C PHE A 25 16.20 -0.14 -7.07
N LEU A 26 16.35 1.08 -6.51
CA LEU A 26 16.45 2.30 -7.29
C LEU A 26 17.76 2.39 -8.07
N ALA A 27 18.87 1.90 -7.50
CA ALA A 27 20.19 1.90 -8.13
C ALA A 27 20.41 0.80 -9.19
N ASP A 28 19.55 -0.23 -9.24
CA ASP A 28 19.66 -1.32 -10.20
C ASP A 28 19.16 -0.89 -11.59
N GLU A 29 20.08 -0.41 -12.44
CA GLU A 29 19.78 0.02 -13.82
C GLU A 29 19.20 -1.10 -14.70
N ARG A 30 19.30 -2.38 -14.31
CA ARG A 30 18.63 -3.48 -15.02
C ARG A 30 17.14 -3.54 -14.71
N ARG A 31 16.75 -3.11 -13.51
CA ARG A 31 15.35 -3.03 -13.06
C ARG A 31 14.72 -1.69 -13.37
N ASN A 32 15.55 -0.65 -13.49
CA ASN A 32 15.17 0.72 -13.81
C ASN A 32 15.95 1.28 -15.03
N PRO A 33 15.93 0.66 -16.23
CA PRO A 33 16.49 1.27 -17.44
C PRO A 33 16.04 2.72 -17.64
N LYS A 34 17.03 3.59 -17.85
CA LYS A 34 16.86 5.05 -18.04
C LYS A 34 16.01 5.42 -19.26
N ASP A 35 15.93 4.51 -20.24
CA ASP A 35 15.24 4.71 -21.54
C ASP A 35 13.95 3.90 -21.68
N ALA A 36 13.45 3.30 -20.60
CA ALA A 36 12.18 2.56 -20.65
C ALA A 36 11.00 3.50 -20.38
N ASP A 37 9.92 3.35 -21.15
CA ASP A 37 8.64 4.06 -20.93
C ASP A 37 8.09 3.88 -19.50
N TYR A 38 8.53 2.80 -18.83
CA TYR A 38 8.34 2.60 -17.41
C TYR A 38 9.34 1.57 -16.89
N SER A 39 9.92 1.82 -15.72
CA SER A 39 10.82 0.85 -15.13
C SER A 39 10.85 0.93 -13.62
N GLU A 40 9.95 0.17 -13.00
CA GLU A 40 9.97 -0.14 -11.57
C GLU A 40 9.39 -1.54 -11.37
N GLY A 41 10.16 -2.44 -10.74
CA GLY A 41 9.77 -3.84 -10.55
C GLY A 41 8.77 -4.05 -9.39
N PRO A 42 8.07 -5.21 -9.34
CA PRO A 42 7.10 -5.51 -8.29
C PRO A 42 7.72 -5.53 -6.89
N TYR A 43 9.03 -5.76 -6.78
CA TYR A 43 9.75 -5.69 -5.51
C TYR A 43 9.89 -4.27 -4.96
N LEU A 44 10.08 -3.25 -5.83
CA LEU A 44 10.13 -1.86 -5.39
C LEU A 44 8.77 -1.39 -4.89
N ALA A 45 7.69 -1.79 -5.59
CA ALA A 45 6.32 -1.55 -5.14
C ALA A 45 6.05 -2.18 -3.76
N ALA A 46 6.42 -3.45 -3.58
CA ALA A 46 6.29 -4.12 -2.29
C ALA A 46 7.10 -3.41 -1.20
N SER A 47 8.30 -2.91 -1.52
CA SER A 47 9.10 -2.15 -0.58
C SER A 47 8.46 -0.82 -0.19
N TYR A 48 7.83 -0.12 -1.14
CA TYR A 48 7.06 1.09 -0.83
C TYR A 48 5.82 0.81 0.03
N VAL A 49 5.13 -0.33 -0.14
CA VAL A 49 4.06 -0.73 0.78
C VAL A 49 4.61 -0.89 2.20
N VAL A 50 5.72 -1.62 2.37
CA VAL A 50 6.33 -1.84 3.69
C VAL A 50 6.80 -0.52 4.32
N GLN A 51 7.38 0.39 3.54
CA GLN A 51 7.75 1.72 4.03
C GLN A 51 6.51 2.52 4.46
N GLY A 52 5.41 2.43 3.70
CA GLY A 52 4.12 2.99 4.08
C GLY A 52 3.61 2.41 5.40
N ASP A 53 3.68 1.08 5.58
CA ASP A 53 3.24 0.41 6.80
C ASP A 53 4.07 0.84 8.02
N ILE A 54 5.40 0.99 7.87
CA ILE A 54 6.30 1.48 8.92
C ILE A 54 5.93 2.92 9.31
N LEU A 55 5.77 3.80 8.32
CA LEU A 55 5.38 5.19 8.56
C LEU A 55 4.01 5.30 9.21
N PHE A 56 3.09 4.43 8.82
CA PHE A 56 1.75 4.36 9.40
C PHE A 56 1.80 3.92 10.87
N ALA A 57 2.64 2.94 11.20
CA ALA A 57 2.89 2.50 12.58
C ALA A 57 3.57 3.59 13.43
N GLN A 58 4.38 4.45 12.81
CA GLN A 58 5.02 5.62 13.43
C GLN A 58 4.09 6.85 13.50
N ASP A 59 2.81 6.71 13.15
CA ASP A 59 1.82 7.80 13.07
C ASP A 59 2.14 8.90 12.04
N ASN A 60 3.07 8.66 11.13
CA ASN A 60 3.36 9.54 10.00
C ASN A 60 2.42 9.25 8.82
N VAL A 61 1.12 9.39 9.07
CA VAL A 61 0.05 8.91 8.19
C VAL A 61 0.06 9.58 6.81
N LYS A 62 0.37 10.88 6.75
CA LYS A 62 0.40 11.62 5.48
C LYS A 62 1.49 11.09 4.55
N VAL A 63 2.70 10.89 5.07
CA VAL A 63 3.82 10.35 4.29
C VAL A 63 3.60 8.87 3.95
N ALA A 64 2.95 8.11 4.83
CA ALA A 64 2.54 6.73 4.52
C ALA A 64 1.67 6.67 3.24
N ILE A 65 0.69 7.57 3.11
CA ILE A 65 -0.18 7.66 1.92
C ILE A 65 0.64 7.95 0.65
N GLU A 66 1.67 8.79 0.73
CA GLU A 66 2.57 9.06 -0.41
C GLU A 66 3.30 7.79 -0.87
N TYR A 67 3.78 6.97 0.06
CA TYR A 67 4.44 5.70 -0.27
C TYR A 67 3.46 4.67 -0.85
N TYR A 68 2.23 4.59 -0.34
CA TYR A 68 1.19 3.76 -0.95
C TYR A 68 0.85 4.24 -2.38
N ASN A 69 0.85 5.54 -2.65
CA ASN A 69 0.66 6.07 -4.00
C ASN A 69 1.82 5.69 -4.95
N LYS A 70 3.07 5.69 -4.47
CA LYS A 70 4.21 5.19 -5.26
C LYS A 70 4.04 3.71 -5.62
N ALA A 71 3.69 2.87 -4.64
CA ALA A 71 3.39 1.46 -4.88
C ALA A 71 2.21 1.26 -5.85
N TYR A 72 1.17 2.10 -5.74
CA TYR A 72 0.02 2.07 -6.64
C TYR A 72 0.43 2.28 -8.09
N SER A 73 1.23 3.31 -8.37
CA SER A 73 1.67 3.62 -9.74
C SER A 73 2.35 2.42 -10.39
N ILE A 74 3.22 1.73 -9.65
CA ILE A 74 3.93 0.53 -10.10
C ILE A 74 2.99 -0.62 -10.36
N TYR A 75 2.20 -1.02 -9.37
CA TYR A 75 1.29 -2.14 -9.55
C TYR A 75 0.22 -1.87 -10.61
N HIS A 76 -0.23 -0.62 -10.74
CA HIS A 76 -1.16 -0.21 -11.77
C HIS A 76 -0.59 -0.43 -13.17
N TYR A 77 0.64 0.02 -13.40
CA TYR A 77 1.33 -0.15 -14.67
C TYR A 77 1.65 -1.63 -14.97
N LEU A 78 2.23 -2.35 -13.99
CA LEU A 78 2.71 -3.72 -14.18
C LEU A 78 1.58 -4.70 -14.46
N TYR A 79 0.48 -4.61 -13.71
CA TYR A 79 -0.56 -5.64 -13.75
C TYR A 79 -1.77 -5.26 -14.59
N ARG A 80 -2.00 -3.97 -14.87
CA ARG A 80 -3.13 -3.49 -15.68
C ARG A 80 -4.44 -4.19 -15.26
N ASP A 81 -5.11 -4.87 -16.19
CA ASP A 81 -6.38 -5.54 -15.90
C ASP A 81 -6.25 -6.83 -15.06
N ASN A 82 -5.02 -7.32 -14.86
CA ASN A 82 -4.72 -8.49 -14.04
C ASN A 82 -4.55 -8.17 -12.54
N ARG A 83 -4.63 -6.89 -12.13
CA ARG A 83 -4.49 -6.45 -10.72
C ARG A 83 -5.34 -7.24 -9.73
N LYS A 84 -6.58 -7.55 -10.10
CA LYS A 84 -7.54 -8.33 -9.31
C LYS A 84 -7.06 -9.73 -8.91
N ASN A 85 -6.05 -10.27 -9.60
CA ASN A 85 -5.48 -11.59 -9.34
C ASN A 85 -4.17 -11.52 -8.54
N VAL A 86 -3.78 -10.33 -8.05
CA VAL A 86 -2.51 -10.11 -7.36
C VAL A 86 -2.75 -9.72 -5.91
N ALA A 87 -2.39 -10.60 -4.97
CA ALA A 87 -2.62 -10.41 -3.55
C ALA A 87 -1.98 -9.12 -3.00
N GLN A 88 -0.80 -8.75 -3.49
CA GLN A 88 -0.07 -7.54 -3.08
C GLN A 88 -0.82 -6.26 -3.47
N VAL A 89 -1.62 -6.28 -4.54
CA VAL A 89 -2.47 -5.15 -4.92
C VAL A 89 -3.60 -4.98 -3.90
N SER A 90 -4.21 -6.08 -3.45
CA SER A 90 -5.21 -6.01 -2.39
C SER A 90 -4.63 -5.53 -1.06
N ASP A 91 -3.42 -6.00 -0.69
CA ASP A 91 -2.71 -5.54 0.50
C ASP A 91 -2.51 -4.01 0.43
N LEU A 92 -1.94 -3.52 -0.68
CA LEU A 92 -1.77 -2.09 -0.92
C LEU A 92 -3.08 -1.30 -0.78
N TYR A 93 -4.15 -1.72 -1.46
CA TYR A 93 -5.41 -0.98 -1.41
C TYR A 93 -5.99 -0.92 0.00
N SER A 94 -5.96 -2.03 0.74
CA SER A 94 -6.41 -2.05 2.13
C SER A 94 -5.55 -1.14 3.02
N GLN A 95 -4.23 -1.19 2.94
CA GLN A 95 -3.36 -0.35 3.78
C GLN A 95 -3.48 1.14 3.43
N GLY A 96 -3.50 1.48 2.14
CA GLY A 96 -3.72 2.84 1.67
C GLY A 96 -5.08 3.41 2.12
N ALA A 97 -6.13 2.58 2.08
CA ALA A 97 -7.44 2.95 2.58
C ALA A 97 -7.45 3.18 4.10
N LYS A 98 -6.86 2.27 4.89
CA LYS A 98 -6.74 2.41 6.36
C LYS A 98 -5.99 3.68 6.75
N ALA A 99 -4.86 3.96 6.11
CA ALA A 99 -4.12 5.19 6.32
C ALA A 99 -4.95 6.43 5.96
N SER A 100 -5.68 6.39 4.85
CA SER A 100 -6.57 7.48 4.44
C SER A 100 -7.72 7.71 5.42
N CYS A 101 -8.29 6.66 6.01
CA CYS A 101 -9.31 6.75 7.05
C CYS A 101 -8.77 7.42 8.32
N LYS A 102 -7.61 6.99 8.80
CA LYS A 102 -6.94 7.61 9.96
C LYS A 102 -6.65 9.09 9.72
N ALA A 103 -6.22 9.44 8.50
CA ALA A 103 -5.98 10.82 8.08
C ALA A 103 -7.28 11.62 7.82
N LYS A 104 -8.47 10.99 7.89
CA LYS A 104 -9.76 11.55 7.46
C LYS A 104 -9.72 12.13 6.04
N ASN A 105 -8.88 11.56 5.17
CA ASN A 105 -8.73 11.97 3.78
C ASN A 105 -9.71 11.18 2.90
N LEU A 106 -10.88 11.76 2.67
CA LEU A 106 -11.95 11.13 1.89
C LEU A 106 -11.55 10.84 0.45
N HIS A 107 -10.74 11.70 -0.17
CA HIS A 107 -10.30 11.53 -1.55
C HIS A 107 -9.42 10.28 -1.68
N SER A 108 -8.39 10.17 -0.84
CA SER A 108 -7.46 9.03 -0.84
C SER A 108 -8.16 7.74 -0.41
N TYR A 109 -9.10 7.83 0.53
CA TYR A 109 -9.87 6.66 0.95
C TYR A 109 -10.70 6.09 -0.20
N LYS A 110 -11.38 6.95 -0.96
CA LYS A 110 -12.11 6.52 -2.18
C LYS A 110 -11.15 5.99 -3.24
N PHE A 111 -9.97 6.58 -3.38
CA PHE A 111 -8.96 6.17 -4.35
C PHE A 111 -8.51 4.72 -4.12
N PHE A 112 -8.21 4.34 -2.88
CA PHE A 112 -7.79 2.96 -2.56
C PHE A 112 -8.96 1.99 -2.33
N GLY A 113 -10.01 2.40 -1.62
CA GLY A 113 -11.06 1.47 -1.19
C GLY A 113 -12.06 1.10 -2.29
N LYS A 114 -12.36 2.00 -3.24
CA LYS A 114 -13.23 1.65 -4.38
C LYS A 114 -12.68 0.49 -5.22
N PRO A 115 -11.41 0.52 -5.69
CA PRO A 115 -10.87 -0.60 -6.44
C PRO A 115 -10.73 -1.86 -5.57
N GLN A 116 -10.43 -1.75 -4.27
CA GLN A 116 -10.45 -2.92 -3.37
C GLN A 116 -11.79 -3.65 -3.39
N ILE A 117 -12.90 -2.92 -3.24
CA ILE A 117 -14.24 -3.51 -3.25
C ILE A 117 -14.59 -4.05 -4.64
N LYS A 118 -14.32 -3.26 -5.69
CA LYS A 118 -14.69 -3.62 -7.07
C LYS A 118 -13.90 -4.83 -7.60
N GLU A 119 -12.60 -4.90 -7.32
CA GLU A 119 -11.70 -5.91 -7.88
C GLU A 119 -11.66 -7.19 -7.03
N PHE A 120 -11.74 -7.08 -5.69
CA PHE A 120 -11.61 -8.23 -4.77
C PHE A 120 -12.91 -8.60 -4.06
N GLY A 121 -13.90 -7.71 -3.99
CA GLY A 121 -15.21 -7.95 -3.38
C GLY A 121 -15.30 -7.54 -1.91
N ILE A 122 -16.55 -7.33 -1.44
CA ILE A 122 -16.87 -6.91 -0.07
C ILE A 122 -16.47 -7.93 1.00
N ASN A 123 -16.46 -9.22 0.64
CA ASN A 123 -16.18 -10.34 1.55
C ASN A 123 -14.70 -10.73 1.57
N HIS A 124 -13.85 -10.09 0.78
CA HIS A 124 -12.42 -10.37 0.79
C HIS A 124 -11.81 -9.97 2.16
N PRO A 125 -10.89 -10.77 2.74
CA PRO A 125 -10.34 -10.50 4.07
C PRO A 125 -9.77 -9.08 4.25
N ASN A 126 -9.05 -8.58 3.25
CA ASN A 126 -8.52 -7.22 3.27
C ASN A 126 -9.63 -6.14 3.22
N THR A 127 -10.74 -6.40 2.53
CA THR A 127 -11.89 -5.47 2.49
C THR A 127 -12.59 -5.42 3.85
N LEU A 128 -12.81 -6.57 4.47
CA LEU A 128 -13.39 -6.66 5.81
C LEU A 128 -12.52 -5.95 6.85
N SER A 129 -11.21 -6.21 6.82
CA SER A 129 -10.24 -5.57 7.73
C SER A 129 -10.17 -4.05 7.51
N MET A 130 -10.22 -3.59 6.25
CA MET A 130 -10.32 -2.16 5.92
C MET A 130 -11.57 -1.53 6.54
N PHE A 131 -12.74 -2.16 6.36
CA PHE A 131 -14.00 -1.65 6.91
C PHE A 131 -14.00 -1.58 8.44
N GLU A 132 -13.54 -2.63 9.11
CA GLU A 132 -13.45 -2.68 10.57
C GLU A 132 -12.55 -1.57 11.11
N TYR A 133 -11.39 -1.36 10.48
CA TYR A 133 -10.47 -0.30 10.86
C TYR A 133 -11.08 1.10 10.64
N CYS A 134 -11.66 1.35 9.46
CA CYS A 134 -12.19 2.67 9.10
C CYS A 134 -13.43 3.07 9.90
N LYS A 135 -14.19 2.11 10.45
CA LYS A 135 -15.31 2.39 11.38
C LYS A 135 -14.84 3.16 12.62
N GLN A 136 -13.63 2.92 13.10
CA GLN A 136 -13.07 3.59 14.29
C GLN A 136 -12.84 5.09 14.08
N TYR A 137 -12.86 5.54 12.82
CA TYR A 137 -12.62 6.93 12.43
C TYR A 137 -13.86 7.60 11.82
N ASP A 138 -15.04 6.98 11.97
CA ASP A 138 -16.31 7.41 11.35
C ASP A 138 -16.25 7.47 9.81
N MET A 139 -15.40 6.64 9.19
CA MET A 139 -15.15 6.59 7.74
C MET A 139 -15.79 5.36 7.09
N ASP A 140 -17.05 5.04 7.42
CA ASP A 140 -17.77 3.88 6.85
C ASP A 140 -18.62 4.25 5.62
N LEU A 141 -17.96 4.60 4.51
CA LEU A 141 -18.63 5.03 3.28
C LEU A 141 -19.53 3.97 2.64
N TRP A 142 -19.22 2.70 2.88
CA TRP A 142 -19.86 1.56 2.22
C TRP A 142 -20.72 0.74 3.18
N ALA A 143 -21.18 1.35 4.28
CA ALA A 143 -22.03 0.68 5.27
C ALA A 143 -23.28 0.02 4.66
N LYS A 144 -23.78 0.54 3.53
CA LYS A 144 -24.96 0.01 2.81
C LYS A 144 -24.65 -1.16 1.87
N GLU A 145 -23.39 -1.43 1.58
CA GLU A 145 -22.93 -2.50 0.69
C GLU A 145 -22.55 -3.77 1.47
N LYS A 146 -22.65 -3.74 2.80
CA LYS A 146 -22.47 -4.88 3.72
C LYS A 146 -23.79 -5.59 3.92
#